data_AF-A0A2L0CA08-F1
#
_entry.id   AF-A0A2L0CA08-F1
#
_cell.length_a   1.000
_cell.length_b   1.000
_cell.length_c   1.000
_cell.angle_alpha   90.00
_cell.angle_beta   90.00
_cell.angle_gamma   90.00
#
_symmetry.space_group_name_H-M   'P 1'
#
loop_
_entity.id
_entity.type
_entity.pdbx_description
1 polymer ?
#
loop_
_entity_poly.entity_id
_entity_poly.type
_entity_poly.pdbx_seq_one_letter_code
_entity_poly.pdbx_strand_id
1 'polypeptide(L)'
;EQLSKVISVICVAVWAINIGHFNDPAHGGSWLKGAIYYFKIAVALAVAAIPEGLPAVITTCLALGTRRMAKKNAIVRSLPSVETLGCTSVICSDKTGTLTTNQMSVSRMLAFDKVEGSDSSFFEFEITGSTYEPIGEVFLKGQKIKGNDYEILHELGTICIMCNDSAIDFNEFKQAFEKVGEATETALIVLAEKINPFAVSKVGDRRASAIVVRQDLETKWKKEFTLEFSRDRKSMSSYCVPLKPSKLGNGPKLFVKGAPEGVLDRCTHARVGSQKVPLTSTLKNRILETTRQYGCGRDTLRCLALATADNPMRPDEMDLGDSNKFYTYEVNLTFVGVVG
;
A
#
# COMPACT_ATOMS: atom_id res chain seq x y z
N GLU A 1 -4.87 -47.21 0.54
CA GLU A 1 -5.86 -48.22 0.97
C GLU A 1 -6.36 -49.11 -0.17
N GLN A 2 -6.80 -48.56 -1.31
CA GLN A 2 -7.25 -49.37 -2.46
C GLN A 2 -6.16 -50.30 -3.03
N LEU A 3 -4.92 -49.84 -3.18
CA LEU A 3 -3.81 -50.66 -3.70
C LEU A 3 -3.53 -51.90 -2.83
N SER A 4 -3.52 -51.72 -1.50
CA SER A 4 -3.31 -52.83 -0.54
C SER A 4 -4.45 -53.86 -0.58
N LYS A 5 -5.70 -53.39 -0.74
CA LYS A 5 -6.86 -54.27 -0.94
C LYS A 5 -6.73 -55.10 -2.23
N VAL A 6 -6.34 -54.46 -3.34
CA VAL A 6 -6.14 -55.13 -4.64
C VAL A 6 -5.03 -56.19 -4.57
N ILE A 7 -3.89 -55.86 -3.97
CA ILE A 7 -2.75 -56.79 -3.85
C ILE A 7 -3.12 -57.98 -2.96
N SER A 8 -3.83 -57.75 -1.85
CA SER A 8 -4.29 -58.83 -0.97
C SER A 8 -5.21 -59.81 -1.69
N VAL A 9 -6.13 -59.31 -2.53
CA VAL A 9 -7.01 -60.15 -3.36
C VAL A 9 -6.20 -60.97 -4.37
N ILE A 10 -5.20 -60.37 -5.02
CA ILE A 10 -4.33 -61.07 -5.97
C ILE A 10 -3.52 -62.18 -5.27
N CYS A 11 -2.97 -61.92 -4.08
CA CYS A 11 -2.23 -62.91 -3.30
C CYS A 11 -3.10 -64.11 -2.91
N VAL A 12 -4.33 -63.86 -2.44
CA VAL A 12 -5.28 -64.92 -2.09
C VAL A 12 -5.70 -65.71 -3.34
N ALA A 13 -5.93 -65.04 -4.47
CA ALA A 13 -6.29 -65.70 -5.72
C ALA A 13 -5.15 -66.58 -6.26
N VAL A 14 -3.92 -66.09 -6.31
CA VAL A 14 -2.73 -66.86 -6.73
C VAL A 14 -2.50 -68.06 -5.80
N TRP A 15 -2.67 -67.88 -4.50
CA TRP A 15 -2.56 -68.97 -3.54
C TRP A 15 -3.66 -70.02 -3.73
N ALA A 16 -4.91 -69.59 -3.92
CA ALA A 16 -6.07 -70.46 -4.10
C ALA A 16 -6.02 -71.27 -5.42
N ILE A 17 -5.57 -70.65 -6.52
CA ILE A 17 -5.41 -71.32 -7.82
C ILE A 17 -4.41 -72.49 -7.73
N ASN A 18 -3.40 -72.38 -6.86
CA ASN A 18 -2.37 -73.40 -6.71
C ASN A 18 -2.70 -74.51 -5.70
N ILE A 19 -3.91 -74.52 -5.09
CA ILE A 19 -4.33 -75.57 -4.13
C ILE A 19 -4.22 -76.97 -4.72
N GLY A 20 -4.50 -77.14 -6.02
CA GLY A 20 -4.38 -78.43 -6.72
C GLY A 20 -2.96 -79.00 -6.76
N HIS A 21 -1.95 -78.16 -6.57
CA HIS A 21 -0.53 -78.52 -6.60
C HIS A 21 0.09 -78.67 -5.21
N PHE A 22 -0.69 -78.57 -4.12
CA PHE A 22 -0.16 -78.65 -2.75
C PHE A 22 0.38 -80.05 -2.37
N ASN A 23 -0.05 -81.10 -3.08
CA ASN A 23 0.39 -82.49 -2.87
C ASN A 23 1.53 -82.93 -3.80
N ASP A 24 2.11 -82.02 -4.57
CA ASP A 24 3.17 -82.36 -5.53
C ASP A 24 4.44 -82.88 -4.79
N PRO A 25 4.98 -84.08 -5.16
CA PRO A 25 6.16 -84.68 -4.53
C PRO A 25 7.38 -83.76 -4.45
N ALA A 26 7.50 -82.79 -5.38
CA ALA A 26 8.57 -81.80 -5.41
C ALA A 26 8.70 -80.96 -4.12
N HIS A 27 7.62 -80.84 -3.33
CA HIS A 27 7.59 -80.01 -2.11
C HIS A 27 7.70 -80.85 -0.82
N GLY A 28 8.04 -82.14 -0.93
CA GLY A 28 8.24 -83.05 0.21
C GLY A 28 6.98 -83.80 0.67
N GLY A 29 6.00 -83.97 -0.23
CA GLY A 29 4.88 -84.92 -0.10
C GLY A 29 3.83 -84.62 0.98
N SER A 30 3.83 -83.42 1.56
CA SER A 30 2.87 -83.01 2.60
C SER A 30 2.11 -81.76 2.17
N TRP A 31 0.78 -81.84 2.20
CA TRP A 31 -0.14 -80.73 1.85
C TRP A 31 0.20 -79.41 2.57
N LEU A 32 0.60 -79.49 3.83
CA LEU A 32 0.99 -78.33 4.63
C LEU A 32 2.25 -77.63 4.08
N LYS A 33 3.22 -78.41 3.58
CA LYS A 33 4.46 -77.87 3.01
C LYS A 33 4.20 -77.18 1.67
N GLY A 34 3.33 -77.75 0.83
CA GLY A 34 2.88 -77.14 -0.41
C GLY A 34 2.13 -75.83 -0.18
N ALA A 35 1.19 -75.81 0.78
CA ALA A 35 0.44 -74.61 1.15
C ALA A 35 1.36 -73.46 1.62
N ILE A 36 2.36 -73.77 2.46
CA ILE A 36 3.36 -72.80 2.92
C ILE A 36 4.24 -72.32 1.76
N TYR A 37 4.62 -73.21 0.84
CA TYR A 37 5.46 -72.86 -0.31
C TYR A 37 4.76 -71.88 -1.25
N TYR A 38 3.52 -72.16 -1.65
CA TYR A 38 2.74 -71.26 -2.50
C TYR A 38 2.33 -69.97 -1.77
N PHE A 39 2.12 -70.02 -0.45
CA PHE A 39 1.90 -68.81 0.35
C PHE A 39 3.13 -67.92 0.37
N LYS A 40 4.33 -68.52 0.55
CA LYS A 40 5.61 -67.81 0.47
C LYS A 40 5.82 -67.15 -0.90
N ILE A 41 5.45 -67.83 -1.99
CA ILE A 41 5.49 -67.24 -3.34
C ILE A 41 4.52 -66.07 -3.46
N ALA A 42 3.27 -66.22 -3.01
CA ALA A 42 2.26 -65.16 -3.08
C ALA A 42 2.68 -63.91 -2.30
N VAL A 43 3.28 -64.07 -1.11
CA VAL A 43 3.82 -62.96 -0.31
C VAL A 43 5.05 -62.34 -0.99
N ALA A 44 5.97 -63.15 -1.52
CA ALA A 44 7.15 -62.65 -2.23
C ALA A 44 6.78 -61.81 -3.46
N LEU A 45 5.75 -62.24 -4.21
CA LEU A 45 5.22 -61.51 -5.36
C LEU A 45 4.54 -60.20 -4.94
N ALA A 46 3.83 -60.22 -3.81
CA ALA A 46 3.22 -59.02 -3.22
C ALA A 46 4.26 -57.93 -2.90
N VAL A 47 5.32 -58.31 -2.19
CA VAL A 47 6.41 -57.40 -1.81
C VAL A 47 7.15 -56.90 -3.05
N ALA A 48 7.40 -57.77 -4.04
CA ALA A 48 8.05 -57.38 -5.29
C ALA A 48 7.23 -56.36 -6.11
N ALA A 49 5.90 -56.35 -5.96
CA ALA A 49 5.01 -55.44 -6.68
C ALA A 49 4.85 -54.07 -6.00
N ILE A 50 5.13 -53.95 -4.69
CA ILE A 50 4.97 -52.69 -3.95
C ILE A 50 6.28 -51.90 -3.99
N PRO A 51 6.28 -50.68 -4.57
CA PRO A 51 7.46 -49.83 -4.53
C PRO A 51 7.56 -49.14 -3.17
N GLU A 52 7.95 -49.87 -2.13
CA GLU A 52 8.04 -49.38 -0.74
C GLU A 52 9.01 -48.19 -0.58
N GLY A 53 10.00 -48.07 -1.48
CA GLY A 53 10.93 -46.95 -1.51
C GLY A 53 10.38 -45.67 -2.14
N LEU A 54 9.28 -45.74 -2.90
CA LEU A 54 8.76 -44.58 -3.65
C LEU A 54 8.30 -43.43 -2.73
N PRO A 55 7.55 -43.65 -1.63
CA PRO A 55 7.20 -42.59 -0.70
C PRO A 55 8.40 -41.88 -0.09
N ALA A 56 9.49 -42.63 0.20
CA ALA A 56 10.73 -42.06 0.72
C ALA A 56 11.40 -41.17 -0.34
N VAL A 57 11.52 -41.66 -1.58
CA VAL A 57 12.11 -40.89 -2.70
C VAL A 57 11.32 -39.62 -2.98
N ILE A 58 9.99 -39.70 -3.03
CA ILE A 58 9.12 -38.53 -3.24
C ILE A 58 9.31 -37.52 -2.10
N THR A 59 9.26 -37.97 -0.85
CA THR A 59 9.41 -37.08 0.32
C THR A 59 10.78 -36.39 0.32
N THR A 60 11.87 -37.13 0.04
CA THR A 60 13.21 -36.55 -0.07
C THR A 60 13.31 -35.55 -1.20
N CYS A 61 12.73 -35.86 -2.38
CA CYS A 61 12.71 -34.95 -3.52
C CYS A 61 11.96 -33.64 -3.19
N LEU A 62 10.76 -33.73 -2.62
CA LEU A 62 9.95 -32.57 -2.22
C LEU A 62 10.62 -31.76 -1.11
N ALA A 63 11.29 -32.41 -0.15
CA ALA A 63 12.03 -31.73 0.91
C ALA A 63 13.24 -30.95 0.36
N LEU A 64 14.00 -31.55 -0.57
CA LEU A 64 15.08 -30.85 -1.27
C LEU A 64 14.55 -29.67 -2.11
N GLY A 65 13.42 -29.84 -2.78
CA GLY A 65 12.71 -28.78 -3.50
C GLY A 65 12.30 -27.63 -2.58
N THR A 66 11.72 -27.95 -1.43
CA THR A 66 11.32 -26.99 -0.38
C THR A 66 12.54 -26.20 0.13
N ARG A 67 13.67 -26.86 0.39
CA ARG A 67 14.92 -26.20 0.80
C ARG A 67 15.43 -25.24 -0.27
N ARG A 68 15.33 -25.60 -1.56
CA ARG A 68 15.72 -24.71 -2.67
C ARG A 68 14.79 -23.50 -2.78
N MET A 69 13.50 -23.67 -2.54
CA MET A 69 12.52 -22.57 -2.54
C MET A 69 12.69 -21.62 -1.36
N ALA A 70 12.98 -22.14 -0.16
CA ALA A 70 13.26 -21.31 1.02
C ALA A 70 14.44 -20.35 0.80
N LYS A 71 15.48 -20.80 0.09
CA LYS A 71 16.62 -19.94 -0.33
C LYS A 71 16.23 -18.81 -1.29
N LYS A 72 15.05 -18.89 -1.90
CA LYS A 72 14.46 -17.88 -2.79
C LYS A 72 13.28 -17.15 -2.14
N ASN A 73 13.25 -17.10 -0.81
CA ASN A 73 12.19 -16.45 -0.02
C ASN A 73 10.78 -17.06 -0.18
N ALA A 74 10.68 -18.31 -0.67
CA ALA A 74 9.41 -19.05 -0.77
C ALA A 74 9.33 -20.13 0.33
N ILE A 75 8.58 -19.83 1.39
CA ILE A 75 8.41 -20.74 2.53
C ILE A 75 7.23 -21.68 2.27
N VAL A 76 7.53 -22.91 1.88
CA VAL A 76 6.52 -23.94 1.63
C VAL A 76 6.10 -24.60 2.95
N ARG A 77 4.81 -24.54 3.28
CA ARG A 77 4.25 -25.13 4.52
C ARG A 77 3.82 -26.59 4.35
N SER A 78 3.65 -27.06 3.11
CA SER A 78 3.18 -28.41 2.78
C SER A 78 3.98 -28.97 1.61
N LEU A 79 4.64 -30.12 1.79
CA LEU A 79 5.54 -30.71 0.78
C LEU A 79 4.85 -30.96 -0.58
N PRO A 80 3.61 -31.47 -0.66
CA PRO A 80 2.91 -31.63 -1.95
C PRO A 80 2.70 -30.32 -2.71
N SER A 81 2.66 -29.16 -2.03
CA SER A 81 2.46 -27.86 -2.70
C SER A 81 3.61 -27.51 -3.65
N VAL A 82 4.79 -28.09 -3.47
CA VAL A 82 5.93 -27.93 -4.39
C VAL A 82 5.58 -28.40 -5.79
N GLU A 83 4.91 -29.55 -5.90
CA GLU A 83 4.50 -30.14 -7.17
C GLU A 83 3.32 -29.37 -7.76
N THR A 84 2.28 -29.13 -6.95
CA THR A 84 1.08 -28.41 -7.39
C THR A 84 1.40 -27.02 -7.93
N LEU A 85 2.39 -26.32 -7.35
CA LEU A 85 2.81 -25.00 -7.84
C LEU A 85 3.32 -25.06 -9.29
N GLY A 86 3.95 -26.17 -9.70
CA GLY A 86 4.41 -26.40 -11.07
C GLY A 86 3.27 -26.59 -12.08
N CYS A 87 2.07 -26.97 -11.62
CA CYS A 87 0.87 -27.14 -12.43
C CYS A 87 -0.05 -25.91 -12.41
N THR A 88 0.38 -24.78 -11.83
CA THR A 88 -0.44 -23.57 -11.71
C THR A 88 -0.75 -22.97 -13.07
N SER A 89 -2.03 -22.83 -13.41
CA SER A 89 -2.50 -22.20 -14.65
C SER A 89 -2.99 -20.75 -14.48
N VAL A 90 -3.38 -20.37 -13.25
CA VAL A 90 -3.89 -19.04 -12.92
C VAL A 90 -3.28 -18.56 -11.60
N ILE A 91 -2.77 -17.33 -11.58
CA ILE A 91 -2.24 -16.68 -10.37
C ILE A 91 -3.13 -15.48 -10.04
N CYS A 92 -3.88 -15.58 -8.95
CA CYS A 92 -4.59 -14.45 -8.36
C CYS A 92 -3.69 -13.79 -7.32
N SER A 93 -3.15 -12.61 -7.63
CA SER A 93 -2.34 -11.83 -6.69
C SER A 93 -3.14 -10.66 -6.14
N ASP A 94 -3.00 -10.41 -4.84
CA ASP A 94 -3.39 -9.12 -4.27
C ASP A 94 -2.47 -8.01 -4.82
N LYS A 95 -2.95 -6.78 -4.86
CA LYS A 95 -2.19 -5.63 -5.36
C LYS A 95 -1.25 -5.07 -4.29
N THR A 96 -1.81 -4.68 -3.15
CA THR A 96 -1.12 -3.86 -2.17
C THR A 96 -0.18 -4.72 -1.32
N GLY A 97 1.12 -4.42 -1.35
CA GLY A 97 2.12 -5.19 -0.59
C GLY A 97 2.55 -6.50 -1.25
N THR A 98 2.01 -6.84 -2.42
CA THR A 98 2.47 -7.97 -3.25
C THR A 98 2.93 -7.49 -4.62
N LEU A 99 2.04 -6.91 -5.43
CA LEU A 99 2.42 -6.29 -6.72
C LEU A 99 3.08 -4.93 -6.52
N THR A 100 2.66 -4.19 -5.49
CA THR A 100 3.25 -2.89 -5.11
C THR A 100 4.00 -3.00 -3.80
N THR A 101 4.97 -2.12 -3.59
CA THR A 101 5.80 -2.07 -2.37
C THR A 101 5.05 -1.59 -1.12
N ASN A 102 3.77 -1.19 -1.26
CA ASN A 102 2.98 -0.53 -0.21
C ASN A 102 3.68 0.72 0.39
N GLN A 103 4.54 1.36 -0.40
CA GLN A 103 5.19 2.63 -0.11
C GLN A 103 4.45 3.71 -0.89
N MET A 104 3.60 4.48 -0.21
CA MET A 104 2.91 5.59 -0.85
C MET A 104 3.89 6.77 -0.94
N SER A 105 4.08 7.31 -2.12
CA SER A 105 4.90 8.51 -2.34
C SER A 105 4.16 9.43 -3.30
N VAL A 106 4.20 10.73 -3.02
CA VAL A 106 3.66 11.73 -3.94
C VAL A 106 4.64 11.90 -5.08
N SER A 107 4.11 11.87 -6.30
CA SER A 107 4.85 11.91 -7.57
C SER A 107 4.54 13.16 -8.38
N ARG A 108 3.31 13.68 -8.27
CA ARG A 108 2.84 14.88 -8.98
C ARG A 108 2.18 15.85 -8.02
N MET A 109 2.31 17.14 -8.30
CA MET A 109 1.48 18.16 -7.69
C MET A 109 1.00 19.17 -8.73
N LEU A 110 -0.23 19.64 -8.57
CA LEU A 110 -0.88 20.63 -9.41
C LEU A 110 -1.27 21.82 -8.54
N ALA A 111 -0.96 23.04 -8.99
CA ALA A 111 -1.52 24.26 -8.42
C ALA A 111 -1.72 25.33 -9.50
N PHE A 112 -2.55 26.34 -9.26
CA PHE A 112 -2.68 27.43 -10.23
C PHE A 112 -1.43 28.30 -10.26
N ASP A 113 -0.97 28.62 -11.47
CA ASP A 113 0.08 29.60 -11.74
C ASP A 113 -0.56 30.98 -11.98
N LYS A 114 -1.42 31.07 -12.99
CA LYS A 114 -2.16 32.29 -13.33
C LYS A 114 -3.60 31.99 -13.72
N VAL A 115 -4.47 32.96 -13.47
CA VAL A 115 -5.88 32.95 -13.89
C VAL A 115 -6.22 34.34 -14.43
N GLU A 116 -6.57 34.41 -15.70
CA GLU A 116 -6.96 35.64 -16.40
C GLU A 116 -8.31 35.40 -17.11
N GLY A 117 -9.40 35.81 -16.47
CA GLY A 117 -10.76 35.56 -16.98
C GLY A 117 -11.07 34.05 -17.03
N SER A 118 -11.31 33.52 -18.24
CA SER A 118 -11.54 32.09 -18.47
C SER A 118 -10.26 31.29 -18.73
N ASP A 119 -9.14 31.98 -19.00
CA ASP A 119 -7.85 31.33 -19.22
C ASP A 119 -7.13 31.10 -17.90
N SER A 120 -6.40 29.99 -17.84
CA SER A 120 -5.61 29.62 -16.68
C SER A 120 -4.41 28.76 -17.05
N SER A 121 -3.34 28.88 -16.27
CA SER A 121 -2.18 28.01 -16.32
C SER A 121 -2.00 27.30 -14.97
N PHE A 122 -1.42 26.11 -15.01
CA PHE A 122 -1.05 25.37 -13.82
C PHE A 122 0.47 25.26 -13.69
N PHE A 123 0.94 25.26 -12.45
CA PHE A 123 2.20 24.63 -12.11
C PHE A 123 1.97 23.14 -11.92
N GLU A 124 2.66 22.33 -12.72
CA GLU A 124 2.72 20.87 -12.60
C GLU A 124 4.11 20.49 -12.12
N PHE A 125 4.21 20.12 -10.85
CA PHE A 125 5.46 19.73 -10.22
C PHE A 125 5.63 18.21 -10.27
N GLU A 126 6.87 17.77 -10.48
CA GLU A 126 7.28 16.37 -10.41
C GLU A 126 8.15 16.15 -9.18
N ILE A 127 7.94 15.05 -8.46
CA ILE A 127 8.61 14.77 -7.20
C ILE A 127 9.31 13.42 -7.30
N THR A 128 10.59 13.38 -6.96
CA THR A 128 11.37 12.16 -6.98
C THR A 128 11.39 11.46 -5.61
N GLY A 129 11.80 10.20 -5.61
CA GLY A 129 11.88 9.33 -4.43
C GLY A 129 10.58 8.56 -4.18
N SER A 130 10.71 7.26 -3.99
CA SER A 130 9.60 6.30 -3.90
C SER A 130 9.44 5.65 -2.51
N THR A 131 10.18 6.13 -1.51
CA THR A 131 10.19 5.62 -0.14
C THR A 131 9.69 6.68 0.84
N TYR A 132 9.47 6.31 2.09
CA TYR A 132 9.19 7.26 3.18
C TYR A 132 10.43 8.04 3.67
N GLU A 133 11.58 7.84 3.05
CA GLU A 133 12.75 8.65 3.35
C GLU A 133 12.60 10.03 2.65
N PRO A 134 12.74 11.16 3.38
CA PRO A 134 12.56 12.49 2.82
C PRO A 134 13.77 12.96 2.01
N ILE A 135 14.25 12.09 1.13
CA ILE A 135 15.25 12.36 0.10
C ILE A 135 14.52 12.37 -1.24
N GLY A 136 14.61 13.50 -1.92
CA GLY A 136 13.95 13.72 -3.20
C GLY A 136 14.09 15.16 -3.63
N GLU A 137 13.79 15.40 -4.89
CA GLU A 137 13.88 16.69 -5.54
C GLU A 137 12.54 17.02 -6.18
N VAL A 138 12.23 18.31 -6.25
CA VAL A 138 11.02 18.83 -6.89
C VAL A 138 11.42 19.51 -8.19
N PHE A 139 10.75 19.13 -9.26
CA PHE A 139 10.97 19.65 -10.61
C PHE A 139 9.74 20.41 -11.10
N LEU A 140 9.97 21.46 -11.88
CA LEU A 140 8.95 22.16 -12.65
C LEU A 140 9.44 22.27 -14.09
N LYS A 141 8.68 21.76 -15.06
CA LYS A 141 9.06 21.76 -16.49
C LYS A 141 10.48 21.18 -16.73
N GLY A 142 10.83 20.11 -16.02
CA GLY A 142 12.13 19.44 -16.11
C GLY A 142 13.30 20.14 -15.39
N GLN A 143 13.07 21.28 -14.76
CA GLN A 143 14.12 21.99 -13.99
C GLN A 143 13.91 21.79 -12.50
N LYS A 144 15.00 21.50 -11.78
CA LYS A 144 14.98 21.41 -10.32
C LYS A 144 14.70 22.78 -9.72
N ILE A 145 13.73 22.85 -8.83
CA ILE A 145 13.34 24.08 -8.13
C ILE A 145 13.61 23.99 -6.62
N LYS A 146 13.60 25.13 -5.93
CA LYS A 146 13.55 25.18 -4.47
C LYS A 146 12.13 25.49 -4.03
N GLY A 147 11.64 24.79 -3.00
CA GLY A 147 10.26 24.96 -2.53
C GLY A 147 9.94 26.40 -2.08
N ASN A 148 10.93 27.10 -1.52
CA ASN A 148 10.78 28.48 -1.04
C ASN A 148 10.64 29.53 -2.16
N ASP A 149 10.88 29.17 -3.42
CA ASP A 149 10.78 30.10 -4.55
C ASP A 149 9.31 30.34 -4.97
N TYR A 150 8.38 29.48 -4.52
CA TYR A 150 6.97 29.51 -4.94
C TYR A 150 6.04 29.60 -3.73
N GLU A 151 5.35 30.73 -3.55
CA GLU A 151 4.46 30.96 -2.40
C GLU A 151 3.39 29.87 -2.23
N ILE A 152 2.88 29.32 -3.33
CA ILE A 152 1.86 28.27 -3.30
C ILE A 152 2.35 26.98 -2.61
N LEU A 153 3.66 26.69 -2.68
CA LEU A 153 4.27 25.55 -2.01
C LEU A 153 4.34 25.73 -0.49
N HIS A 154 4.32 26.97 0.00
CA HIS A 154 4.22 27.24 1.44
C HIS A 154 2.85 26.79 1.98
N GLU A 155 1.76 27.13 1.29
CA GLU A 155 0.42 26.71 1.70
C GLU A 155 0.25 25.20 1.52
N LEU A 156 0.66 24.63 0.38
CA LEU A 156 0.58 23.18 0.14
C LEU A 156 1.36 22.38 1.19
N GLY A 157 2.61 22.75 1.46
CA GLY A 157 3.43 22.08 2.49
C GLY A 157 2.83 22.23 3.89
N THR A 158 2.23 23.39 4.19
CA THR A 158 1.53 23.61 5.47
C THR A 158 0.30 22.70 5.59
N ILE A 159 -0.54 22.59 4.55
CA ILE A 159 -1.71 21.68 4.58
C ILE A 159 -1.25 20.23 4.75
N CYS A 160 -0.20 19.82 4.03
CA CYS A 160 0.34 18.46 4.08
C CYS A 160 0.77 18.02 5.49
N ILE A 161 1.31 18.96 6.29
CA ILE A 161 1.77 18.73 7.66
C ILE A 161 0.64 18.96 8.68
N MET A 162 -0.10 20.05 8.57
CA MET A 162 -1.06 20.45 9.61
C MET A 162 -2.37 19.68 9.54
N CYS A 163 -2.85 19.34 8.33
CA CYS A 163 -4.00 18.46 8.15
C CYS A 163 -3.52 17.00 8.12
N ASN A 164 -2.85 16.53 9.17
CA ASN A 164 -2.21 15.22 9.22
C ASN A 164 -2.10 14.68 10.65
N ASP A 165 -2.35 13.38 10.83
CA ASP A 165 -2.22 12.68 12.11
C ASP A 165 -1.16 11.57 12.08
N SER A 166 -0.49 11.38 10.94
CA SER A 166 0.56 10.40 10.73
C SER A 166 1.97 10.99 10.94
N ALA A 167 2.97 10.11 10.98
CA ALA A 167 4.37 10.46 11.09
C ALA A 167 5.26 9.48 10.31
N ILE A 168 6.54 9.81 10.24
CA ILE A 168 7.62 8.88 9.85
C ILE A 168 8.49 8.61 11.07
N ASP A 169 8.99 7.38 11.18
CA ASP A 169 10.00 7.04 12.18
C ASP A 169 11.12 6.22 11.55
N PHE A 170 12.32 6.30 12.11
CA PHE A 170 13.49 5.59 11.60
C PHE A 170 13.66 4.26 12.35
N ASN A 171 13.49 3.15 11.65
CA ASN A 171 13.69 1.82 12.23
C ASN A 171 15.17 1.43 12.16
N GLU A 172 15.86 1.46 13.30
CA GLU A 172 17.29 1.13 13.39
C GLU A 172 17.63 -0.31 13.00
N PHE A 173 16.72 -1.27 13.24
CA PHE A 173 16.97 -2.67 12.87
C PHE A 173 16.90 -2.87 11.36
N LYS A 174 15.93 -2.23 10.69
CA LYS A 174 15.76 -2.30 9.23
C LYS A 174 16.58 -1.27 8.45
N GLN A 175 17.18 -0.30 9.15
CA GLN A 175 17.90 0.84 8.57
C GLN A 175 17.09 1.64 7.54
N ALA A 176 15.78 1.77 7.77
CA ALA A 176 14.83 2.38 6.86
C ALA A 176 13.76 3.20 7.59
N PHE A 177 13.21 4.21 6.92
CA PHE A 177 12.05 4.94 7.40
C PHE A 177 10.77 4.12 7.22
N GLU A 178 10.01 4.03 8.30
CA GLU A 178 8.70 3.38 8.32
C GLU A 178 7.62 4.41 8.59
N LYS A 179 6.43 4.13 8.07
CA LYS A 179 5.25 4.93 8.35
C LYS A 179 4.74 4.67 9.77
N VAL A 180 4.28 5.72 10.43
CA VAL A 180 3.47 5.64 11.66
C VAL A 180 2.12 6.24 11.31
N GLY A 181 1.09 5.41 11.23
CA GLY A 181 -0.25 5.80 10.75
C GLY A 181 -0.55 5.40 9.30
N GLU A 182 -1.32 6.24 8.62
CA GLU A 182 -1.85 5.94 7.28
C GLU A 182 -0.85 6.24 6.18
N ALA A 183 -0.72 5.32 5.21
CA ALA A 183 0.28 5.43 4.14
C ALA A 183 0.14 6.73 3.33
N THR A 184 -1.10 7.12 3.02
CA THR A 184 -1.40 8.33 2.27
C THR A 184 -1.00 9.59 3.02
N GLU A 185 -1.17 9.61 4.34
CA GLU A 185 -0.80 10.77 5.15
C GLU A 185 0.71 10.87 5.36
N THR A 186 1.38 9.73 5.60
CA THR A 186 2.84 9.70 5.69
C THR A 186 3.49 10.22 4.41
N ALA A 187 2.94 9.89 3.24
CA ALA A 187 3.42 10.42 1.96
C ALA A 187 3.37 11.96 1.89
N LEU A 188 2.38 12.60 2.53
CA LEU A 188 2.26 14.06 2.61
C LEU A 188 3.30 14.69 3.54
N ILE A 189 3.62 14.04 4.66
CA ILE A 189 4.71 14.48 5.53
C ILE A 189 6.03 14.46 4.76
N VAL A 190 6.31 13.34 4.09
CA VAL A 190 7.53 13.16 3.30
C VAL A 190 7.59 14.15 2.14
N LEU A 191 6.46 14.43 1.48
CA LEU A 191 6.35 15.45 0.46
C LEU A 191 6.74 16.84 1.01
N ALA A 192 6.15 17.27 2.12
CA ALA A 192 6.43 18.58 2.69
C ALA A 192 7.91 18.71 3.11
N GLU A 193 8.49 17.62 3.62
CA GLU A 193 9.92 17.53 3.92
C GLU A 193 10.79 17.64 2.67
N LYS A 194 10.40 17.03 1.55
CA LYS A 194 11.11 17.15 0.25
C LYS A 194 10.99 18.56 -0.34
N ILE A 195 9.82 19.19 -0.24
CA ILE A 195 9.59 20.55 -0.71
C ILE A 195 10.45 21.55 0.08
N ASN A 196 10.52 21.38 1.41
CA ASN A 196 11.13 22.33 2.34
C ASN A 196 10.75 23.79 2.03
N PRO A 197 9.45 24.13 2.13
CA PRO A 197 8.91 25.37 1.60
C PRO A 197 9.43 26.63 2.30
N PHE A 198 9.99 26.51 3.51
CA PHE A 198 10.56 27.65 4.24
C PHE A 198 12.09 27.62 4.28
N ALA A 199 12.72 26.81 3.43
CA ALA A 199 14.18 26.66 3.34
C ALA A 199 14.85 26.42 4.71
N VAL A 200 14.22 25.60 5.56
CA VAL A 200 14.73 25.27 6.90
C VAL A 200 16.01 24.45 6.75
N SER A 201 17.04 24.80 7.53
CA SER A 201 18.31 24.08 7.50
C SER A 201 18.15 22.68 8.09
N LYS A 202 18.35 21.65 7.27
CA LYS A 202 18.30 20.26 7.71
C LYS A 202 19.65 19.86 8.32
N VAL A 203 19.75 19.97 9.63
CA VAL A 203 20.96 19.63 10.41
C VAL A 203 20.65 18.45 11.33
N GLY A 204 21.64 17.60 11.58
CA GLY A 204 21.54 16.49 12.51
C GLY A 204 21.80 15.15 11.85
N ASP A 205 21.50 14.08 12.58
CA ASP A 205 21.58 12.72 12.06
C ASP A 205 20.45 12.44 11.05
N ARG A 206 20.46 11.22 10.50
CA ARG A 206 19.47 10.78 9.50
C ARG A 206 18.04 10.94 10.00
N ARG A 207 17.79 10.70 11.29
CA ARG A 207 16.45 10.79 11.90
C ARG A 207 16.01 12.23 12.13
N ALA A 208 16.88 13.06 12.71
CA ALA A 208 16.59 14.46 13.00
C ALA A 208 16.34 15.26 11.72
N SER A 209 17.18 15.06 10.69
CA SER A 209 17.05 15.74 9.39
C SER A 209 15.77 15.40 8.63
N ALA A 210 15.10 14.29 8.98
CA ALA A 210 13.91 13.81 8.29
C ALA A 210 12.61 14.53 8.68
N ILE A 211 12.57 15.21 9.83
CA ILE A 211 11.34 15.82 10.39
C ILE A 211 11.48 17.32 10.67
N VAL A 212 12.51 17.96 10.11
CA VAL A 212 12.86 19.36 10.41
C VAL A 212 11.78 20.34 9.94
N VAL A 213 11.21 20.11 8.75
CA VAL A 213 10.17 21.00 8.21
C VAL A 213 8.90 20.89 9.04
N ARG A 214 8.54 19.68 9.45
CA ARG A 214 7.42 19.44 10.38
C ARG A 214 7.63 20.17 11.70
N GLN A 215 8.79 20.00 12.34
CA GLN A 215 9.10 20.65 13.61
C GLN A 215 9.04 22.18 13.51
N ASP A 216 9.59 22.75 12.44
CA ASP A 216 9.51 24.20 12.20
C ASP A 216 8.06 24.68 12.07
N LEU A 217 7.22 23.96 11.31
CA LEU A 217 5.81 24.30 11.14
C LEU A 217 4.99 24.17 12.42
N GLU A 218 5.26 23.16 13.26
CA GLU A 218 4.65 23.00 14.58
C GLU A 218 5.02 24.16 15.54
N THR A 219 6.14 24.87 15.31
CA THR A 219 6.45 26.10 16.05
C THR A 219 5.70 27.34 15.56
N LYS A 220 5.11 27.28 14.36
CA LYS A 220 4.40 28.39 13.69
C LYS A 220 2.90 28.23 13.78
N TRP A 221 2.41 27.00 13.88
CA TRP A 221 0.99 26.66 13.91
C TRP A 221 0.68 25.69 15.04
N LYS A 222 -0.37 25.98 15.79
CA LYS A 222 -0.97 25.06 16.75
C LYS A 222 -2.18 24.39 16.10
N LYS A 223 -2.17 23.06 16.02
CA LYS A 223 -3.36 22.27 15.68
C LYS A 223 -4.24 22.17 16.93
N GLU A 224 -5.45 22.73 16.90
CA GLU A 224 -6.38 22.65 18.03
C GLU A 224 -7.14 21.33 18.02
N PHE A 225 -7.71 20.97 16.86
CA PHE A 225 -8.43 19.71 16.67
C PHE A 225 -8.47 19.30 15.20
N THR A 226 -8.83 18.04 14.95
CA THR A 226 -9.06 17.46 13.63
C THR A 226 -10.52 17.07 13.49
N LEU A 227 -11.15 17.47 12.40
CA LEU A 227 -12.41 16.89 11.93
C LEU A 227 -12.04 15.62 11.15
N GLU A 228 -12.18 14.48 11.81
CA GLU A 228 -11.72 13.17 11.33
C GLU A 228 -12.33 12.78 9.98
N PHE A 229 -11.66 11.94 9.20
CA PHE A 229 -12.17 11.49 7.91
C PHE A 229 -13.50 10.73 8.06
N SER A 230 -14.49 11.09 7.24
CA SER A 230 -15.74 10.32 7.12
C SER A 230 -16.04 9.96 5.67
N ARG A 231 -16.66 8.79 5.45
CA ARG A 231 -16.87 8.20 4.11
C ARG A 231 -17.91 8.95 3.27
N ASP A 232 -18.84 9.63 3.92
CA ASP A 232 -19.87 10.48 3.35
C ASP A 232 -19.26 11.69 2.65
N ARG A 233 -18.41 12.48 3.33
CA ARG A 233 -17.77 13.67 2.73
C ARG A 233 -16.43 13.39 2.04
N LYS A 234 -15.79 12.25 2.34
CA LYS A 234 -14.49 11.81 1.80
C LYS A 234 -13.38 12.86 1.95
N SER A 235 -13.38 13.60 3.05
CA SER A 235 -12.36 14.59 3.40
C SER A 235 -12.07 14.53 4.90
N MET A 236 -10.95 15.13 5.26
CA MET A 236 -10.49 15.40 6.61
C MET A 236 -10.09 16.88 6.66
N SER A 237 -10.23 17.50 7.82
CA SER A 237 -9.69 18.84 8.03
C SER A 237 -9.14 19.04 9.44
N SER A 238 -8.23 19.99 9.59
CA SER A 238 -7.65 20.35 10.89
C SER A 238 -7.74 21.85 11.12
N TYR A 239 -8.26 22.22 12.29
CA TYR A 239 -8.36 23.61 12.72
C TYR A 239 -7.03 24.03 13.35
N CYS A 240 -6.40 25.04 12.77
CA CYS A 240 -5.06 25.47 13.14
C CYS A 240 -5.01 26.97 13.41
N VAL A 241 -4.34 27.34 14.50
CA VAL A 241 -4.15 28.72 14.93
C VAL A 241 -2.67 29.09 14.73
N PRO A 242 -2.37 30.22 14.06
CA PRO A 242 -0.98 30.66 13.92
C PRO A 242 -0.44 31.15 15.27
N LEU A 243 0.73 30.66 15.66
CA LEU A 243 1.47 31.07 16.86
C LEU A 243 2.42 32.24 16.58
N LYS A 244 2.78 32.44 15.32
CA LYS A 244 3.66 33.51 14.83
C LYS A 244 3.04 34.14 13.58
N PRO A 245 3.43 35.39 13.21
CA PRO A 245 3.00 35.98 11.96
C PRO A 245 3.27 35.05 10.79
N SER A 246 2.23 34.76 10.01
CA SER A 246 2.28 33.78 8.93
C SER A 246 1.95 34.43 7.59
N LYS A 247 2.63 33.99 6.53
CA LYS A 247 2.31 34.42 5.15
C LYS A 247 0.89 34.03 4.73
N LEU A 248 0.28 33.05 5.39
CA LEU A 248 -1.10 32.61 5.14
C LEU A 248 -2.15 33.44 5.92
N GLY A 249 -1.70 34.46 6.64
CA GLY A 249 -2.53 35.31 7.50
C GLY A 249 -2.39 34.98 8.99
N ASN A 250 -2.83 35.91 9.83
CA ASN A 250 -2.69 35.82 11.29
C ASN A 250 -3.94 35.28 12.00
N GLY A 251 -4.98 34.93 11.24
CA GLY A 251 -6.20 34.32 11.76
C GLY A 251 -6.15 32.79 11.75
N PRO A 252 -7.06 32.12 12.48
CA PRO A 252 -7.21 30.68 12.41
C PRO A 252 -7.57 30.22 10.99
N LYS A 253 -7.16 29.00 10.65
CA LYS A 253 -7.42 28.35 9.35
C LYS A 253 -7.95 26.95 9.57
N LEU A 254 -8.82 26.51 8.66
CA LEU A 254 -9.20 25.10 8.55
C LEU A 254 -8.52 24.54 7.30
N PHE A 255 -7.47 23.74 7.49
CA PHE A 255 -6.78 23.08 6.38
C PHE A 255 -7.52 21.78 6.05
N VAL A 256 -7.81 21.55 4.77
CA VAL A 256 -8.66 20.46 4.30
C VAL A 256 -7.91 19.63 3.27
N LYS A 257 -8.04 18.30 3.37
CA LYS A 257 -7.62 17.36 2.33
C LYS A 257 -8.71 16.33 2.05
N GLY A 258 -8.87 15.90 0.81
CA GLY A 258 -9.88 14.89 0.50
C GLY A 258 -9.99 14.51 -0.97
N ALA A 259 -11.05 13.76 -1.28
CA ALA A 259 -11.39 13.39 -2.63
C ALA A 259 -11.59 14.65 -3.50
N PRO A 260 -10.95 14.75 -4.67
CA PRO A 260 -10.97 15.97 -5.50
C PRO A 260 -12.36 16.50 -5.80
N GLU A 261 -13.29 15.65 -6.24
CA GLU A 261 -14.67 16.03 -6.56
C GLU A 261 -15.38 16.67 -5.35
N GLY A 262 -15.41 15.98 -4.21
CA GLY A 262 -16.14 16.44 -3.03
C GLY A 262 -15.51 17.65 -2.34
N VAL A 263 -14.20 17.85 -2.43
CA VAL A 263 -13.56 19.08 -1.91
C VAL A 263 -13.83 20.25 -2.86
N LEU A 264 -13.68 20.06 -4.17
CA LEU A 264 -13.93 21.11 -5.17
C LEU A 264 -15.40 21.56 -5.22
N ASP A 265 -16.35 20.69 -4.88
CA ASP A 265 -17.77 21.04 -4.72
C ASP A 265 -18.01 22.08 -3.60
N ARG A 266 -17.12 22.11 -2.60
CA ARG A 266 -17.19 23.03 -1.46
C ARG A 266 -16.24 24.22 -1.58
N CYS A 267 -15.44 24.26 -2.65
CA CYS A 267 -14.59 25.39 -2.96
C CYS A 267 -15.37 26.48 -3.70
N THR A 268 -15.31 27.70 -3.18
CA THR A 268 -15.86 28.89 -3.85
C THR A 268 -14.78 29.71 -4.53
N HIS A 269 -13.52 29.50 -4.15
CA HIS A 269 -12.36 30.24 -4.64
C HIS A 269 -11.19 29.30 -4.92
N ALA A 270 -10.20 29.81 -5.64
CA ALA A 270 -8.90 29.19 -5.85
C ALA A 270 -7.77 30.14 -5.43
N ARG A 271 -6.67 29.57 -4.96
CA ARG A 271 -5.45 30.28 -4.64
C ARG A 271 -4.59 30.41 -5.90
N VAL A 272 -4.13 31.63 -6.20
CA VAL A 272 -3.20 31.94 -7.29
C VAL A 272 -2.10 32.81 -6.70
N GLY A 273 -0.94 32.21 -6.41
CA GLY A 273 0.08 32.85 -5.57
C GLY A 273 -0.48 33.17 -4.18
N SER A 274 -0.43 34.43 -3.77
CA SER A 274 -1.05 34.93 -2.54
C SER A 274 -2.50 35.41 -2.70
N GLN A 275 -3.00 35.50 -3.94
CA GLN A 275 -4.32 36.02 -4.23
C GLN A 275 -5.40 34.93 -4.20
N LYS A 276 -6.63 35.36 -3.94
CA LYS A 276 -7.83 34.54 -3.91
C LYS A 276 -8.72 34.96 -5.08
N VAL A 277 -8.99 34.05 -6.01
CA VAL A 277 -9.84 34.29 -7.19
C VAL A 277 -11.10 33.43 -7.12
N PRO A 278 -12.25 33.89 -7.64
CA PRO A 278 -13.46 33.07 -7.70
C PRO A 278 -13.25 31.78 -8.51
N LEU A 279 -13.66 30.63 -7.98
CA LEU A 279 -13.55 29.35 -8.67
C LEU A 279 -14.76 29.17 -9.59
N THR A 280 -14.61 29.55 -10.85
CA THR A 280 -15.65 29.35 -11.86
C THR A 280 -15.78 27.87 -12.24
N SER A 281 -16.94 27.47 -12.78
CA SER A 281 -17.17 26.10 -13.26
C SER A 281 -16.14 25.66 -14.31
N THR A 282 -15.67 26.59 -15.15
CA THR A 282 -14.62 26.33 -16.15
C THR A 282 -13.31 25.95 -15.47
N LEU A 283 -12.86 26.72 -14.47
CA LEU A 283 -11.63 26.43 -13.73
C LEU A 283 -11.74 25.10 -12.98
N LYS A 284 -12.87 24.86 -12.30
CA LYS A 284 -13.15 23.61 -11.60
C LYS A 284 -13.07 22.40 -12.52
N ASN A 285 -13.71 22.47 -13.69
CA ASN A 285 -13.70 21.39 -14.68
C ASN A 285 -12.28 21.10 -15.20
N ARG A 286 -11.45 22.13 -15.38
CA ARG A 286 -10.04 21.95 -15.76
C ARG A 286 -9.24 21.19 -14.70
N ILE A 287 -9.42 21.50 -13.42
CA ILE A 287 -8.76 20.78 -12.31
C ILE A 287 -9.19 19.30 -12.32
N LEU A 288 -10.50 19.04 -12.47
CA LEU A 288 -11.04 17.67 -12.51
C LEU A 288 -10.52 16.88 -13.70
N GLU A 289 -10.37 17.51 -14.86
CA GLU A 289 -9.81 16.87 -16.06
C GLU A 289 -8.34 16.49 -15.86
N THR A 290 -7.50 17.41 -15.37
CA THR A 290 -6.09 17.08 -15.06
C THR A 290 -5.98 16.00 -13.99
N THR A 291 -6.84 16.06 -12.98
CA THR A 291 -6.90 15.03 -11.92
C THR A 291 -7.31 13.67 -12.46
N ARG A 292 -8.25 13.63 -13.41
CA ARG A 292 -8.65 12.39 -14.10
C ARG A 292 -7.50 11.86 -14.96
N GLN A 293 -6.72 12.71 -15.61
CA GLN A 293 -5.54 12.30 -16.37
C GLN A 293 -4.49 11.67 -15.46
N TYR A 294 -4.24 12.22 -14.27
CA TYR A 294 -3.36 11.61 -13.28
C TYR A 294 -3.89 10.26 -12.78
N GLY A 295 -5.18 10.16 -12.48
CA GLY A 295 -5.77 8.93 -11.92
C GLY A 295 -6.04 7.81 -12.92
N CYS A 296 -6.41 8.14 -14.16
CA CYS A 296 -6.80 7.19 -15.21
C CYS A 296 -5.77 7.05 -16.34
N GLY A 297 -4.75 7.91 -16.37
CA GLY A 297 -3.65 7.83 -17.32
C GLY A 297 -2.64 6.75 -16.97
N ARG A 298 -1.47 6.82 -17.62
CA ARG A 298 -0.35 5.89 -17.35
C ARG A 298 0.21 5.98 -15.93
N ASP A 299 0.04 7.14 -15.29
CA ASP A 299 0.58 7.39 -13.95
C ASP A 299 -0.25 6.66 -12.87
N THR A 300 -1.56 6.52 -13.07
CA THR A 300 -2.49 5.80 -12.14
C THR A 300 -2.42 6.29 -10.69
N LEU A 301 -2.35 7.61 -10.51
CA LEU A 301 -2.10 8.25 -9.22
C LEU A 301 -3.34 8.31 -8.33
N ARG A 302 -3.12 8.27 -7.02
CA ARG A 302 -4.16 8.51 -6.03
C ARG A 302 -4.20 9.99 -5.69
N CYS A 303 -5.06 10.73 -6.37
CA CYS A 303 -5.15 12.17 -6.19
C CYS A 303 -5.90 12.60 -4.92
N LEU A 304 -5.38 13.62 -4.23
CA LEU A 304 -6.04 14.35 -3.16
C LEU A 304 -6.08 15.84 -3.50
N ALA A 305 -7.24 16.47 -3.35
CA ALA A 305 -7.33 17.92 -3.37
C ALA A 305 -7.03 18.48 -1.99
N LEU A 306 -6.28 19.57 -1.97
CA LEU A 306 -5.90 20.34 -0.80
C LEU A 306 -6.57 21.72 -0.90
N ALA A 307 -7.21 22.13 0.18
CA ALA A 307 -7.94 23.39 0.27
C ALA A 307 -7.83 24.00 1.67
N THR A 308 -8.15 25.28 1.79
CA THR A 308 -8.14 26.01 3.06
C THR A 308 -9.44 26.78 3.22
N ALA A 309 -10.09 26.70 4.38
CA ALA A 309 -11.07 27.71 4.78
C ALA A 309 -10.31 28.89 5.38
N ASP A 310 -10.34 30.03 4.69
CA ASP A 310 -9.58 31.22 5.10
C ASP A 310 -10.09 31.86 6.38
N ASN A 311 -11.40 31.79 6.61
CA ASN A 311 -12.12 32.34 7.74
C ASN A 311 -13.07 31.25 8.27
N PRO A 312 -12.56 30.24 9.00
CA PRO A 312 -13.40 29.16 9.49
C PRO A 312 -14.38 29.66 10.56
N MET A 313 -15.46 28.90 10.76
CA MET A 313 -16.37 29.09 11.88
C MET A 313 -15.60 28.98 13.22
N ARG A 314 -16.08 29.66 14.27
CA ARG A 314 -15.41 29.62 15.57
C ARG A 314 -15.62 28.25 16.23
N PRO A 315 -14.64 27.72 16.99
CA PRO A 315 -14.79 26.43 17.67
C PRO A 315 -16.02 26.34 18.58
N ASP A 316 -16.39 27.44 19.25
CA ASP A 316 -17.55 27.49 20.15
C ASP A 316 -18.90 27.33 19.42
N GLU A 317 -18.92 27.53 18.10
CA GLU A 317 -20.09 27.37 17.24
C GLU A 317 -20.10 25.99 16.55
N MET A 318 -19.04 25.19 16.73
CA MET A 318 -18.92 23.85 16.17
C MET A 318 -19.30 22.79 17.20
N ASP A 319 -20.28 21.97 16.85
CA ASP A 319 -20.52 20.71 17.54
C ASP A 319 -19.52 19.66 17.04
N LEU A 320 -18.44 19.45 17.80
CA LEU A 320 -17.38 18.49 17.51
C LEU A 320 -17.75 17.04 17.87
N GLY A 321 -18.87 16.83 18.57
CA GLY A 321 -19.34 15.49 18.94
C GLY A 321 -20.14 14.80 17.83
N ASP A 322 -20.64 15.55 16.84
CA ASP A 322 -21.43 15.03 15.73
C ASP A 322 -20.70 15.16 14.38
N SER A 323 -20.12 14.05 13.93
CA SER A 323 -19.34 13.99 12.69
C SER A 323 -20.17 14.25 11.43
N ASN A 324 -21.50 14.11 11.47
CA ASN A 324 -22.36 14.43 10.33
C ASN A 324 -22.39 15.93 10.03
N LYS A 325 -22.07 16.78 11.02
CA LYS A 325 -22.03 18.23 10.84
C LYS A 325 -20.73 18.72 10.22
N PHE A 326 -19.67 17.91 10.18
CA PHE A 326 -18.35 18.35 9.72
C PHE A 326 -18.36 18.84 8.27
N TYR A 327 -19.23 18.27 7.42
CA TYR A 327 -19.44 18.75 6.06
C TYR A 327 -19.87 20.23 6.01
N THR A 328 -20.65 20.69 7.00
CA THR A 328 -21.13 22.08 7.07
C THR A 328 -20.06 23.07 7.53
N TYR A 329 -19.02 22.58 8.22
CA TYR A 329 -17.88 23.40 8.65
C TYR A 329 -16.82 23.53 7.55
N GLU A 330 -16.72 22.52 6.68
CA GLU A 330 -15.79 22.46 5.54
C GLU A 330 -16.36 23.13 4.27
N VAL A 331 -16.95 24.32 4.39
CA VAL A 331 -17.58 25.07 3.27
C VAL A 331 -16.86 26.38 2.96
N ASN A 332 -17.19 27.00 1.82
CA ASN A 332 -16.56 28.25 1.35
C ASN A 332 -15.03 28.16 1.25
N LEU A 333 -14.55 26.99 0.84
CA LEU A 333 -13.13 26.68 0.78
C LEU A 333 -12.44 27.44 -0.37
N THR A 334 -11.14 27.65 -0.20
CA THR A 334 -10.22 28.11 -1.24
C THR A 334 -9.38 26.91 -1.67
N PHE A 335 -9.53 26.48 -2.92
CA PHE A 335 -8.71 25.42 -3.50
C PHE A 335 -7.24 25.87 -3.58
N VAL A 336 -6.32 25.01 -3.16
CA VAL A 336 -4.88 25.32 -3.15
C VAL A 336 -4.13 24.47 -4.18
N GLY A 337 -4.42 23.18 -4.25
CA GLY A 337 -3.80 22.30 -5.25
C GLY A 337 -4.25 20.86 -5.15
N VAL A 338 -3.68 20.02 -6.02
CA VAL A 338 -3.84 18.56 -6.01
C VAL A 338 -2.48 17.91 -5.83
N VAL A 339 -2.41 16.84 -5.05
CA VAL A 339 -1.24 15.97 -4.91
C VAL A 339 -1.61 14.58 -5.43
N GLY A 340 -0.71 13.92 -6.15
CA GLY A 340 -0.93 12.61 -6.79
C GLY A 340 0.21 11.62 -6.57
#